data_AF-A0A9P7WX90-F1
#
_entry.id   AF-A0A9P7WX90-F1
#
_cell.length_a   1.000
_cell.length_b   1.000
_cell.length_c   1.000
_cell.angle_alpha   90.00
_cell.angle_beta   90.00
_cell.angle_gamma   90.00
#
_symmetry.space_group_name_H-M   'P 1'
#
loop_
_entity.id
_entity.type
_entity.pdbx_description
1 polymer ?
#
loop_
_entity_poly.entity_id
_entity_poly.type
_entity_poly.pdbx_seq_one_letter_code
_entity_poly.pdbx_strand_id
1 'polypeptide(L)'
;MAQRDRLEDFAERIHYSDRYSDDAYEYRHVILPKPMLKLIPKDFFEADGSGVLRILKEDEWRGIGITQSLGWEHYEVHAPEPHVLLFRRAIAPQKAPQKRK
;
A
#
# COMPACT_ATOMS: atom_id res chain seq x y z
N MET A 1 21.22 12.53 3.07
CA MET A 1 21.37 11.13 3.53
C MET A 1 20.49 10.80 4.75
N ALA A 2 20.24 11.73 5.69
CA ALA A 2 19.50 11.46 6.94
C ALA A 2 18.00 11.12 6.83
N GLN A 3 17.32 11.44 5.72
CA GLN A 3 15.86 11.21 5.60
C GLN A 3 15.52 9.81 5.07
N ARG A 4 16.41 9.20 4.29
CA ARG A 4 16.24 7.83 3.78
C ARG A 4 16.47 6.80 4.90
N ASP A 5 17.53 7.00 5.67
CA ASP A 5 17.89 6.17 6.83
C ASP A 5 16.75 6.04 7.86
N ARG A 6 16.01 7.14 8.10
CA ARG A 6 14.84 7.12 8.99
C ARG A 6 13.63 6.40 8.39
N LEU A 7 13.43 6.49 7.07
CA LEU A 7 12.33 5.78 6.40
C LEU A 7 12.56 4.27 6.43
N GLU A 8 13.82 3.84 6.35
CA GLU A 8 14.21 2.42 6.43
C GLU A 8 13.87 1.82 7.81
N ASP A 9 14.16 2.51 8.91
CA ASP A 9 13.75 2.08 10.27
C ASP A 9 12.22 1.94 10.40
N PHE A 10 11.47 2.88 9.82
CA PHE A 10 10.01 2.79 9.83
C PHE A 10 9.46 1.71 8.89
N ALA A 11 10.19 1.37 7.82
CA ALA A 11 9.77 0.35 6.86
C ALA A 11 9.63 -1.03 7.52
N GLU A 12 10.52 -1.36 8.46
CA GLU A 12 10.42 -2.61 9.25
C GLU A 12 9.21 -2.62 10.19
N ARG A 13 8.69 -1.45 10.53
CA ARG A 13 7.53 -1.28 11.43
C ARG A 13 6.20 -1.15 10.67
N ILE A 14 6.23 -1.23 9.34
CA ILE A 14 5.03 -1.26 8.51
C ILE A 14 4.28 -2.57 8.79
N HIS A 15 3.00 -2.46 9.12
CA HIS A 15 2.16 -3.62 9.34
C HIS A 15 1.38 -3.96 8.08
N TYR A 16 1.41 -5.24 7.69
CA TYR A 16 0.70 -5.76 6.52
C TYR A 16 -0.40 -6.69 7.00
N SER A 17 -1.65 -6.39 6.64
CA SER A 17 -2.77 -7.24 7.01
C SER A 17 -2.73 -8.59 6.30
N ASP A 18 -3.54 -9.52 6.79
CA ASP A 18 -3.94 -10.70 6.03
C ASP A 18 -4.59 -10.30 4.69
N ARG A 19 -4.43 -11.18 3.70
CA ARG A 19 -5.06 -11.03 2.39
C ARG A 19 -6.47 -11.59 2.44
N TYR A 20 -7.41 -10.87 1.89
CA TYR A 20 -8.79 -11.32 1.69
C TYR A 20 -9.13 -11.16 0.22
N SER A 21 -9.92 -12.07 -0.33
CA SER A 21 -10.20 -12.12 -1.77
C SER A 21 -11.68 -12.32 -2.04
N ASP A 22 -12.18 -11.59 -3.03
CA ASP A 22 -13.48 -11.84 -3.67
C ASP A 22 -13.27 -12.59 -5.00
N ASP A 23 -14.32 -12.74 -5.81
CA ASP A 23 -14.28 -13.45 -7.10
C ASP A 23 -13.31 -12.85 -8.14
N ALA A 24 -12.99 -11.55 -8.04
CA ALA A 24 -12.20 -10.84 -9.05
C ALA A 24 -10.88 -10.23 -8.51
N TYR A 25 -10.81 -9.90 -7.23
CA TYR A 25 -9.70 -9.15 -6.64
C TYR A 25 -9.29 -9.72 -5.28
N GLU A 26 -7.98 -9.65 -5.02
CA GLU A 26 -7.38 -9.87 -3.71
C GLU A 26 -7.06 -8.50 -3.10
N TYR A 27 -7.37 -8.32 -1.83
CA TYR A 27 -7.27 -7.08 -1.09
C TYR A 27 -6.38 -7.29 0.14
N ARG A 28 -5.74 -6.19 0.55
CA ARG A 28 -4.94 -6.09 1.76
C ARG A 28 -4.88 -4.63 2.17
N HIS A 29 -4.81 -4.37 3.46
CA HIS A 29 -4.47 -3.04 3.96
C HIS A 29 -3.05 -3.02 4.54
N VAL A 30 -2.37 -1.90 4.35
CA VAL A 30 -1.04 -1.64 4.90
C VAL A 30 -1.16 -0.48 5.87
N ILE A 31 -0.70 -0.70 7.10
CA ILE A 31 -0.74 0.29 8.16
C ILE A 31 0.67 0.84 8.36
N LEU A 32 0.84 2.12 8.04
CA LEU A 32 2.08 2.85 8.23
C LEU A 32 2.22 3.31 9.69
N PRO A 33 3.46 3.37 10.22
CA PRO A 33 3.70 4.04 11.49
C PRO A 33 3.31 5.51 11.40
N LYS A 34 2.48 6.00 12.35
CA LYS A 34 2.13 7.43 12.45
C LYS A 34 3.32 8.42 12.34
N PRO A 35 4.49 8.19 12.95
CA PRO A 35 5.65 9.08 12.78
C PRO A 35 6.19 9.09 11.34
N MET A 36 6.03 8.00 10.59
CA MET A 36 6.46 7.90 9.20
C MET A 36 5.67 8.84 8.28
N LEU A 37 4.38 9.04 8.52
CA LEU A 37 3.55 10.00 7.75
C LEU A 37 4.16 11.41 7.74
N LYS A 38 4.81 11.83 8.83
CA LYS A 38 5.46 13.16 8.90
C LYS A 38 6.72 13.28 8.04
N LEU A 39 7.30 12.16 7.62
CA LEU A 39 8.50 12.10 6.79
C LEU A 39 8.17 11.99 5.29
N ILE A 40 6.96 11.58 4.95
CA ILE A 40 6.49 11.47 3.58
C ILE A 40 6.37 12.88 2.98
N PRO A 41 6.81 13.09 1.72
CA PRO A 41 6.69 14.39 1.06
C PRO A 41 5.24 14.87 1.01
N LYS A 42 5.01 16.16 1.22
CA LYS A 42 3.67 16.76 1.19
C LYS A 42 2.92 16.57 -0.14
N ASP A 43 3.66 16.36 -1.24
CA ASP A 43 3.09 16.10 -2.57
C ASP A 43 2.27 14.80 -2.64
N PHE A 44 2.58 13.85 -1.74
CA PHE A 44 1.91 12.55 -1.66
C PHE A 44 0.61 12.64 -0.85
N PHE A 45 0.29 13.80 -0.29
CA PHE A 45 -0.95 14.04 0.44
C PHE A 45 -1.95 14.77 -0.45
N GLU A 46 -3.24 14.54 -0.18
CA GLU A 46 -4.32 15.26 -0.85
C GLU A 46 -4.22 16.77 -0.58
N ALA A 47 -4.46 17.57 -1.62
CA ALA A 47 -4.35 19.03 -1.55
C ALA A 47 -5.41 19.71 -0.67
N ASP A 48 -6.49 18.99 -0.34
CA ASP A 48 -7.59 19.45 0.51
C ASP A 48 -7.18 19.68 1.99
N GLY A 49 -5.97 19.24 2.38
CA GLY A 49 -5.49 19.40 3.75
C GLY A 49 -6.09 18.41 4.74
N SER A 50 -6.80 17.39 4.23
CA SER A 50 -7.34 16.26 5.00
C SER A 50 -6.26 15.45 5.73
N GLY A 51 -4.99 15.59 5.32
CA GLY A 51 -3.88 14.83 5.88
C GLY A 51 -3.84 13.36 5.44
N VAL A 52 -4.66 13.02 4.44
CA VAL A 52 -4.74 11.69 3.83
C VAL A 52 -3.76 11.62 2.66
N LEU A 53 -3.13 10.47 2.46
CA LEU A 53 -2.31 10.23 1.27
C LEU A 53 -3.19 10.21 0.03
N ARG A 54 -2.68 10.71 -1.09
CA ARG A 54 -3.30 10.53 -2.41
C ARG A 54 -3.17 9.08 -2.87
N ILE A 55 -3.86 8.73 -3.95
CA ILE A 55 -3.60 7.46 -4.63
C ILE A 55 -2.16 7.44 -5.14
N LEU A 56 -1.39 6.47 -4.66
CA LEU A 56 0.05 6.35 -4.91
C LEU A 56 0.29 5.31 -5.99
N LYS A 57 1.15 5.63 -6.95
CA LYS A 57 1.62 4.69 -7.96
C LYS A 57 2.60 3.68 -7.35
N GLU A 58 2.84 2.57 -8.06
CA GLU A 58 3.78 1.52 -7.62
C GLU A 58 5.14 2.07 -7.21
N ASP A 59 5.73 2.93 -8.03
CA ASP A 59 7.03 3.54 -7.73
C ASP A 59 6.99 4.42 -6.46
N GLU A 60 5.89 5.15 -6.26
CA GLU A 60 5.70 6.06 -5.13
C GLU A 60 5.56 5.31 -3.81
N TRP A 61 4.67 4.30 -3.75
CA TRP A 61 4.49 3.54 -2.52
C TRP A 61 5.66 2.61 -2.22
N ARG A 62 6.39 2.13 -3.24
CA ARG A 62 7.67 1.43 -3.02
C ARG A 62 8.74 2.37 -2.49
N GLY A 63 8.78 3.61 -2.97
CA GLY A 63 9.73 4.63 -2.54
C GLY A 63 9.59 5.07 -1.08
N ILE A 64 8.38 4.96 -0.50
CA ILE A 64 8.19 5.19 0.94
C ILE A 64 8.63 3.99 1.79
N GLY A 65 8.87 2.81 1.21
CA GLY A 65 9.33 1.61 1.95
C GLY A 65 8.30 0.49 2.05
N ILE A 66 7.09 0.66 1.49
CA ILE A 66 6.12 -0.44 1.41
C ILE A 66 6.67 -1.51 0.46
N THR A 67 6.80 -2.73 0.96
CA THR A 67 7.33 -3.86 0.19
C THR A 67 6.28 -4.96 0.11
N GLN A 68 5.78 -5.20 -1.11
CA GLN A 68 4.84 -6.28 -1.40
C GLN A 68 5.13 -6.89 -2.78
N SER A 69 4.46 -8.01 -3.08
CA SER A 69 4.57 -8.71 -4.36
C SER A 69 4.08 -7.84 -5.53
N LEU A 70 4.29 -8.29 -6.75
CA LEU A 70 3.86 -7.56 -7.96
C LEU A 70 2.33 -7.57 -8.12
N GLY A 71 1.81 -6.50 -8.72
CA GLY A 71 0.40 -6.38 -9.12
C GLY A 71 -0.54 -5.77 -8.08
N TRP A 72 -0.01 -5.27 -6.96
CA TRP A 72 -0.82 -4.53 -5.99
C TRP A 72 -0.97 -3.07 -6.39
N GLU A 73 -2.22 -2.61 -6.40
CA GLU A 73 -2.63 -1.25 -6.74
C GLU A 73 -3.24 -0.59 -5.50
N HIS A 74 -2.71 0.55 -5.10
CA HIS A 74 -3.34 1.41 -4.10
C HIS A 74 -4.60 1.98 -4.75
N TYR A 75 -5.79 1.61 -4.27
CA TYR A 75 -7.04 1.96 -4.96
C TYR A 75 -7.93 2.92 -4.18
N GLU A 76 -7.80 2.95 -2.86
CA GLU A 76 -8.65 3.77 -2.00
C GLU A 76 -7.89 4.19 -0.74
N VAL A 77 -8.28 5.34 -0.20
CA VAL A 77 -7.68 5.95 0.97
C VAL A 77 -8.72 6.03 2.09
N HIS A 78 -8.31 5.69 3.30
CA HIS A 78 -9.22 5.70 4.45
C HIS A 78 -9.12 7.04 5.19
N ALA A 79 -10.06 7.95 4.97
CA ALA A 79 -10.05 9.28 5.59
C ALA A 79 -10.00 9.28 7.14
N PRO A 80 -10.71 8.37 7.87
CA PRO A 80 -10.61 8.29 9.33
C PRO A 80 -9.22 7.90 9.83
N GLU A 81 -8.48 7.09 9.06
CA GLU A 81 -7.17 6.57 9.42
C GLU A 81 -6.18 6.78 8.27
N PRO A 82 -5.57 7.99 8.15
CA PRO A 82 -4.70 8.36 7.02
C PRO A 82 -3.41 7.53 6.91
N HIS A 83 -3.14 6.71 7.92
CA HIS A 83 -2.01 5.80 7.98
C HIS A 83 -2.35 4.40 7.42
N VAL A 84 -3.61 4.15 7.05
CA VAL A 84 -4.06 2.89 6.46
C VAL A 84 -4.22 3.09 4.95
N LEU A 85 -3.48 2.30 4.17
CA LEU A 85 -3.56 2.29 2.71
C LEU A 85 -4.22 1.01 2.25
N LEU A 86 -5.17 1.12 1.31
CA LEU A 86 -5.93 -0.02 0.79
C LEU A 86 -5.37 -0.45 -0.56
N PHE A 87 -4.88 -1.68 -0.62
CA PHE A 87 -4.36 -2.28 -1.84
C PHE A 87 -5.31 -3.34 -2.37
N ARG A 88 -5.43 -3.41 -3.70
CA ARG A 88 -6.10 -4.49 -4.41
C ARG A 88 -5.20 -5.03 -5.51
N ARG A 89 -5.40 -6.29 -5.87
CA ARG A 89 -4.70 -6.97 -6.96
C ARG A 89 -5.68 -7.83 -7.72
N ALA A 90 -5.68 -7.75 -9.05
CA ALA A 90 -6.50 -8.64 -9.86
C ALA A 90 -6.05 -10.09 -9.70
N ILE A 91 -6.98 -10.97 -9.33
CA ILE A 91 -6.73 -12.40 -9.33
C ILE A 91 -6.91 -12.83 -10.77
N ALA A 92 -5.85 -13.34 -11.41
CA ALA A 92 -5.98 -13.86 -12.76
C ALA A 92 -7.15 -14.85 -12.79
N PRO A 93 -8.04 -14.81 -13.81
CA PRO A 93 -9.12 -15.77 -13.91
C PRO A 93 -8.48 -17.14 -13.84
N GLN A 94 -8.88 -17.90 -12.83
CA GLN A 94 -8.31 -19.19 -12.47
C GLN A 94 -8.22 -19.98 -13.77
N LYS A 95 -7.02 -20.16 -14.32
CA LYS A 95 -6.87 -21.00 -15.51
C LYS A 95 -7.40 -22.36 -15.07
N ALA A 96 -8.50 -22.77 -15.69
CA ALA A 96 -9.21 -24.01 -15.40
C ALA A 96 -8.18 -25.12 -15.15
N PRO A 97 -8.38 -26.00 -14.15
CA PRO A 97 -7.40 -27.01 -13.80
C PRO A 97 -6.99 -27.76 -15.06
N GLN A 98 -5.72 -27.61 -15.44
CA GLN A 98 -5.14 -28.32 -16.57
C GLN A 98 -5.24 -29.80 -16.21
N LYS A 99 -6.27 -30.48 -16.74
CA LYS A 99 -6.41 -31.93 -16.63
C LYS A 99 -5.13 -32.55 -17.17
N ARG A 100 -4.24 -32.97 -16.27
CA ARG A 100 -3.16 -33.91 -16.59
C ARG A 100 -3.86 -35.19 -17.05
N LYS A 101 -3.73 -35.48 -18.34
CA LYS A 101 -4.10 -36.78 -18.92
C LYS A 101 -3.19 -37.87 -18.38
#